data_AF-A0A1X0FC43-F1
#
_entry.id   AF-A0A1X0FC43-F1
#
_cell.length_a   1.000
_cell.length_b   1.000
_cell.length_c   1.000
_cell.angle_alpha   90.00
_cell.angle_beta   90.00
_cell.angle_gamma   90.00
#
_symmetry.space_group_name_H-M   'P 1'
#
loop_
_entity.id
_entity.type
_entity.pdbx_description
1 polymer ?
#
loop_
_entity_poly.entity_id
_entity_poly.type
_entity_poly.pdbx_seq_one_letter_code
_entity_poly.pdbx_strand_id
1 'polypeptide(L)'
;MRRMRTPVALLAPVAAAMLMVASLAGCGGGVLSPDLVVVNGGEPPNPLIPTGTNDSLGGRILDRLFAGLMSYDAAGNPSPEVAQSVDTTDNVNYRITLKPGWTFTDGSPVTAHSFVDAWNFGALSTNAQLQQSFFSPIDGFEAVAGLTGGGKPTATTMSGLQVINDREFTVRLKAPTIDFTLRLGHSAFYPLPQAAFRDMNAFGQHPIGNGPYTLADGPDGPAWEHNVRIDLRPNPNYHGNRKPHNKGLRFEFYSNLDTAYADLLSGNLDVLDTIPSSALTVFQRDLGGNAASGPVAVSQSLDTPLRLPHFGGEEGRLRRSALSAAINRPQICQQIFNNTRSPARDFTASSLPGFDPNIVGSDALDFNPERARQLWTQANAISPWSGRYAIAYNADSGHQEWVDAVANSIKNVLGIDAVGAPQPTFAGFRTQITNRTIDTAFRAGWIGDYPSMIEFLAPLYATGAGSNDVGYSSHEFDAGLAAAEAAPDLRQADVLVNVAQRILLHDMPAVPLWYYIAVIGWSPQVGAVKVTWNGLPDYENLVKG
;
A
#
# COMPACT_ATOMS: atom_id res chain seq x y z
N MET A 1 21.36 -62.25 70.36
CA MET A 1 21.05 -61.05 71.17
C MET A 1 20.83 -59.88 70.21
N ARG A 2 19.72 -59.15 70.43
CA ARG A 2 19.36 -57.78 70.00
C ARG A 2 20.07 -57.09 68.81
N ARG A 3 19.24 -56.86 67.79
CA ARG A 3 18.84 -55.58 67.14
C ARG A 3 19.82 -54.73 66.30
N MET A 4 19.31 -54.49 65.08
CA MET A 4 19.28 -53.28 64.24
C MET A 4 20.52 -52.93 63.41
N ARG A 5 20.33 -52.98 62.08
CA ARG A 5 20.32 -51.81 61.18
C ARG A 5 19.76 -52.19 59.80
N THR A 6 18.95 -51.29 59.24
CA THR A 6 18.27 -51.28 57.93
C THR A 6 19.25 -51.33 56.75
N PRO A 7 18.87 -51.92 55.60
CA PRO A 7 19.54 -51.64 54.33
C PRO A 7 18.66 -50.77 53.42
N VAL A 8 19.28 -49.73 52.88
CA VAL A 8 18.84 -48.98 51.70
C VAL A 8 19.34 -49.73 50.48
N ALA A 9 18.44 -50.14 49.58
CA ALA A 9 18.79 -50.80 48.33
C ALA A 9 18.69 -49.81 47.17
N LEU A 10 19.85 -49.51 46.55
CA LEU A 10 19.96 -48.92 45.23
C LEU A 10 19.63 -50.00 44.18
N LEU A 11 18.79 -49.64 43.19
CA LEU A 11 18.64 -50.40 41.95
C LEU A 11 18.92 -49.47 40.76
N ALA A 12 19.94 -49.87 40.00
CA ALA A 12 20.43 -49.25 38.77
C ALA A 12 19.64 -49.75 37.54
N PRO A 13 19.73 -49.06 36.39
CA PRO A 13 18.69 -49.08 35.36
C PRO A 13 18.91 -50.15 34.28
N VAL A 14 17.80 -50.67 33.75
CA VAL A 14 17.77 -51.51 32.55
C VAL A 14 17.53 -50.61 31.34
N ALA A 15 18.50 -50.59 30.44
CA ALA A 15 18.43 -49.99 29.12
C ALA A 15 17.98 -51.01 28.06
N ALA A 16 17.40 -50.47 26.99
CA ALA A 16 17.21 -51.07 25.67
C ALA A 16 16.03 -52.05 25.49
N ALA A 17 14.90 -51.51 24.98
CA ALA A 17 14.32 -51.89 23.69
C ALA A 17 12.89 -51.33 23.57
N MET A 18 12.72 -50.22 22.85
CA MET A 18 11.52 -49.83 22.09
C MET A 18 11.78 -48.48 21.40
N LEU A 19 12.59 -48.53 20.34
CA LEU A 19 12.60 -47.49 19.31
C LEU A 19 11.87 -48.07 18.10
N MET A 20 10.64 -47.62 17.88
CA MET A 20 9.96 -47.44 16.60
C MET A 20 8.46 -47.30 16.88
N VAL A 21 7.83 -46.29 16.27
CA VAL A 21 6.43 -45.87 16.40
C VAL A 21 6.20 -44.80 17.49
N ALA A 22 6.66 -43.57 17.23
CA ALA A 22 5.98 -42.33 17.63
C ALA A 22 6.73 -41.10 17.08
N SER A 23 6.66 -40.86 15.77
CA SER A 23 7.10 -39.59 15.17
C SER A 23 6.29 -39.28 13.90
N LEU A 24 4.97 -39.18 14.08
CA LEU A 24 4.02 -38.60 13.12
C LEU A 24 3.12 -37.62 13.90
N ALA A 25 3.73 -36.54 14.40
CA ALA A 25 3.03 -35.38 14.93
C ALA A 25 3.97 -34.18 14.77
N GLY A 26 4.06 -33.66 13.55
CA GLY A 26 5.05 -32.63 13.22
C GLY A 26 4.99 -32.13 11.79
N CYS A 27 3.79 -31.95 11.24
CA CYS A 27 3.51 -31.08 10.10
C CYS A 27 2.05 -30.64 10.26
N GLY A 28 1.83 -29.51 10.93
CA GLY A 28 0.55 -28.82 10.90
C GLY A 28 0.36 -28.15 9.54
N GLY A 29 0.28 -28.94 8.48
CA GLY A 29 -0.30 -28.48 7.22
C GLY A 29 -1.80 -28.48 7.43
N GLY A 30 -2.36 -27.31 7.77
CA GLY A 30 -3.80 -27.12 7.71
C GLY A 30 -4.26 -27.55 6.33
N VAL A 31 -5.20 -28.49 6.27
CA VAL A 31 -5.79 -28.95 5.02
C VAL A 31 -6.26 -27.71 4.27
N LEU A 32 -5.63 -27.42 3.12
CA LEU A 32 -6.12 -26.43 2.17
C LEU A 32 -7.59 -26.73 1.95
N SER A 33 -8.48 -25.78 2.23
CA SER A 33 -9.87 -25.90 1.80
C SER A 33 -9.80 -25.98 0.27
N PRO A 34 -10.04 -27.15 -0.36
CA PRO A 34 -9.72 -27.37 -1.77
C PRO A 34 -10.46 -26.41 -2.71
N ASP A 35 -11.52 -25.78 -2.18
CA ASP A 35 -12.39 -24.83 -2.84
C ASP A 35 -11.90 -23.36 -2.86
N LEU A 36 -10.96 -22.95 -2.01
CA LEU A 36 -10.48 -21.56 -1.95
C LEU A 36 -9.39 -21.29 -2.97
N VAL A 37 -9.37 -20.09 -3.57
CA VAL A 37 -8.21 -19.59 -4.31
C VAL A 37 -7.19 -19.05 -3.32
N VAL A 38 -5.99 -19.62 -3.29
CA VAL A 38 -4.90 -19.24 -2.41
C VAL A 38 -4.00 -18.23 -3.11
N VAL A 39 -3.87 -17.04 -2.56
CA VAL A 39 -3.07 -15.94 -3.09
C VAL A 39 -2.08 -15.47 -2.04
N ASN A 40 -0.97 -14.86 -2.46
CA ASN A 40 -0.04 -14.27 -1.50
C ASN A 40 -0.60 -12.95 -0.90
N GLY A 41 -0.24 -12.71 0.35
CA GLY A 41 -0.51 -11.47 1.05
C GLY A 41 0.49 -11.26 2.18
N GLY A 42 0.11 -10.45 3.15
CA GLY A 42 0.88 -10.24 4.37
C GLY A 42 0.01 -9.61 5.44
N GLU A 43 0.52 -9.58 6.67
CA GLU A 43 -0.18 -9.00 7.81
C GLU A 43 -0.40 -7.49 7.60
N PRO A 44 -1.66 -7.00 7.66
CA PRO A 44 -1.94 -5.57 7.67
C PRO A 44 -1.24 -4.88 8.87
N PRO A 45 -0.53 -3.75 8.67
CA PRO A 45 0.11 -3.00 9.77
C PRO A 45 -0.90 -2.36 10.74
N ASN A 46 -2.15 -2.15 10.28
CA ASN A 46 -3.21 -1.46 11.02
C ASN A 46 -4.48 -2.33 11.04
N PRO A 47 -5.40 -2.10 11.99
CA PRO A 47 -6.73 -2.70 11.94
C PRO A 47 -7.44 -2.41 10.61
N LEU A 48 -8.32 -3.31 10.19
CA LEU A 48 -9.04 -3.26 8.91
C LEU A 48 -10.16 -2.20 8.93
N ILE A 49 -9.77 -0.93 9.02
CA ILE A 49 -10.63 0.25 8.93
C ILE A 49 -10.27 0.95 7.60
N PRO A 50 -11.23 1.16 6.67
CA PRO A 50 -10.94 1.76 5.37
C PRO A 50 -10.15 3.08 5.45
N THR A 51 -10.59 4.02 6.28
CA THR A 51 -9.93 5.33 6.47
C THR A 51 -8.62 5.24 7.27
N GLY A 52 -8.36 4.12 7.95
CA GLY A 52 -7.16 3.86 8.73
C GLY A 52 -6.06 3.11 7.98
N THR A 53 -6.28 2.74 6.72
CA THR A 53 -5.37 1.89 5.93
C THR A 53 -4.75 2.69 4.79
N ASN A 54 -3.42 2.79 4.75
CA ASN A 54 -2.66 3.47 3.68
C ASN A 54 -1.59 2.56 3.07
N ASP A 55 -1.82 1.26 3.10
CA ASP A 55 -0.88 0.24 2.66
C ASP A 55 -1.57 -0.86 1.84
N SER A 56 -0.79 -1.56 1.03
CA SER A 56 -1.30 -2.56 0.10
C SER A 56 -1.65 -3.91 0.73
N LEU A 57 -1.25 -4.18 1.98
CA LEU A 57 -1.57 -5.43 2.66
C LEU A 57 -2.96 -5.36 3.31
N GLY A 58 -3.30 -4.23 3.94
CA GLY A 58 -4.67 -3.95 4.37
C GLY A 58 -5.61 -3.64 3.21
N GLY A 59 -5.17 -2.83 2.25
CA GLY A 59 -5.98 -2.39 1.11
C GLY A 59 -6.50 -3.57 0.27
N ARG A 60 -5.63 -4.54 -0.05
CA ARG A 60 -6.03 -5.74 -0.81
C ARG A 60 -7.10 -6.59 -0.12
N ILE A 61 -7.26 -6.46 1.20
CA ILE A 61 -8.32 -7.14 1.97
C ILE A 61 -9.58 -6.27 1.98
N LEU A 62 -9.45 -4.99 2.32
CA LEU A 62 -10.58 -4.05 2.43
C LEU A 62 -11.36 -3.91 1.13
N ASP A 63 -10.68 -3.86 -0.01
CA ASP A 63 -11.34 -3.77 -1.32
C ASP A 63 -12.17 -5.03 -1.65
N ARG A 64 -11.96 -6.14 -0.95
CA ARG A 64 -12.79 -7.36 -1.05
C ARG A 64 -14.01 -7.28 -0.13
N LEU A 65 -13.84 -6.64 1.03
CA LEU A 65 -14.86 -6.55 2.08
C LEU A 65 -15.89 -5.44 1.83
N PHE A 66 -15.54 -4.40 1.07
CA PHE A 66 -16.38 -3.22 0.87
C PHE A 66 -16.67 -2.92 -0.59
N ALA A 67 -17.75 -2.18 -0.82
CA ALA A 67 -18.11 -1.59 -2.11
C ALA A 67 -18.42 -0.09 -1.91
N GLY A 68 -17.70 0.76 -2.65
CA GLY A 68 -17.84 2.21 -2.61
C GLY A 68 -18.96 2.74 -3.51
N LEU A 69 -19.00 4.07 -3.66
CA LEU A 69 -19.91 4.72 -4.60
C LEU A 69 -19.63 4.27 -6.03
N MET A 70 -18.34 4.17 -6.38
CA MET A 70 -17.84 3.66 -7.65
C MET A 70 -17.06 2.36 -7.41
N SER A 71 -16.85 1.58 -8.47
CA SER A 71 -15.91 0.45 -8.53
C SER A 71 -14.97 0.64 -9.72
N TYR A 72 -13.74 0.14 -9.62
CA TYR A 72 -12.80 0.13 -10.75
C TYR A 72 -12.84 -1.20 -11.50
N ASP A 73 -12.75 -1.14 -12.83
CA ASP A 73 -12.42 -2.31 -13.64
C ASP A 73 -10.91 -2.60 -13.59
N ALA A 74 -10.47 -3.68 -14.25
CA ALA A 74 -9.06 -4.06 -14.27
C ALA A 74 -8.13 -2.99 -14.87
N ALA A 75 -8.63 -2.08 -15.71
CA ALA A 75 -7.86 -0.98 -16.28
C ALA A 75 -7.91 0.30 -15.42
N GLY A 76 -8.64 0.29 -14.29
CA GLY A 76 -8.79 1.43 -13.39
C GLY A 76 -9.92 2.38 -13.78
N ASN A 77 -10.78 2.01 -14.74
CA ASN A 77 -11.90 2.85 -15.12
C ASN A 77 -13.02 2.78 -14.07
N PRO A 78 -13.51 3.91 -13.55
CA PRO A 78 -14.58 3.92 -12.56
C PRO A 78 -15.94 3.66 -13.20
N SER A 79 -16.81 2.90 -12.52
CA SER A 79 -18.22 2.71 -12.86
C SER A 79 -19.11 2.83 -11.62
N PRO A 80 -20.34 3.36 -11.71
CA PRO A 80 -21.26 3.42 -10.57
C PRO A 80 -21.52 2.04 -9.95
N GLU A 81 -21.28 1.93 -8.65
CA GLU A 81 -21.42 0.69 -7.88
C GLU A 81 -22.57 0.82 -6.87
N VAL A 82 -22.34 1.35 -5.67
CA VAL A 82 -23.42 1.66 -4.72
C VAL A 82 -24.17 2.93 -5.15
N ALA A 83 -23.49 3.86 -5.82
CA ALA A 83 -24.14 5.04 -6.38
C ALA A 83 -25.05 4.64 -7.55
N GLN A 84 -26.26 5.20 -7.54
CA GLN A 84 -27.13 5.27 -8.71
C GLN A 84 -26.67 6.40 -9.64
N SER A 85 -26.29 7.56 -9.08
CA SER A 85 -25.69 8.66 -9.81
C SER A 85 -24.70 9.44 -8.93
N VAL A 86 -23.70 10.04 -9.60
CA VAL A 86 -22.78 11.04 -9.04
C VAL A 86 -22.82 12.21 -10.02
N ASP A 87 -23.67 13.19 -9.74
CA ASP A 87 -23.96 14.29 -10.66
C ASP A 87 -23.18 15.54 -10.27
N THR A 88 -22.43 16.11 -11.22
CA THR A 88 -21.75 17.41 -11.10
C THR A 88 -21.65 18.07 -12.48
N THR A 89 -21.57 19.40 -12.51
CA THR A 89 -21.33 20.18 -13.74
C THR A 89 -20.11 21.07 -13.65
N ASP A 90 -19.46 21.14 -12.49
CA ASP A 90 -18.45 22.14 -12.15
C ASP A 90 -17.26 21.57 -11.37
N ASN A 91 -17.26 20.27 -11.06
CA ASN A 91 -16.29 19.60 -10.18
C ASN A 91 -16.19 20.24 -8.79
N VAL A 92 -17.25 20.93 -8.33
CA VAL A 92 -17.34 21.58 -7.02
C VAL A 92 -18.56 21.08 -6.26
N ASN A 93 -19.72 21.10 -6.90
CA ASN A 93 -20.98 20.72 -6.32
C ASN A 93 -21.38 19.35 -6.86
N TYR A 94 -21.51 18.39 -5.95
CA TYR A 94 -21.89 17.02 -6.26
C TYR A 94 -23.21 16.67 -5.60
N ARG A 95 -24.07 16.00 -6.35
CA ARG A 95 -25.28 15.34 -5.85
C ARG A 95 -25.12 13.84 -6.04
N ILE A 96 -25.15 13.10 -4.95
CA ILE A 96 -24.92 11.65 -4.95
C ILE A 96 -26.21 10.96 -4.54
N THR A 97 -26.71 10.10 -5.42
CA THR A 97 -27.91 9.27 -5.16
C THR A 97 -27.48 7.82 -5.07
N LEU A 98 -27.93 7.09 -4.04
CA LEU A 98 -27.61 5.68 -3.81
C LEU A 98 -28.66 4.74 -4.42
N LYS A 99 -28.20 3.61 -4.97
CA LYS A 99 -29.09 2.52 -5.37
C LYS A 99 -29.82 1.97 -4.13
N PRO A 100 -31.13 1.69 -4.21
CA PRO A 100 -31.85 1.06 -3.09
C PRO A 100 -31.39 -0.40 -2.89
N GLY A 101 -31.57 -0.91 -1.67
CA GLY A 101 -31.45 -2.34 -1.38
C GLY A 101 -30.04 -2.85 -1.02
N TRP A 102 -29.03 -1.98 -1.00
CA TRP A 102 -27.71 -2.35 -0.49
C TRP A 102 -27.74 -2.56 1.03
N THR A 103 -27.07 -3.62 1.49
CA THR A 103 -26.95 -3.97 2.90
C THR A 103 -25.51 -4.31 3.25
N PHE A 104 -25.13 -4.09 4.49
CA PHE A 104 -23.95 -4.68 5.09
C PHE A 104 -24.20 -6.15 5.42
N THR A 105 -23.13 -6.91 5.70
CA THR A 105 -23.23 -8.35 6.01
C THR A 105 -23.97 -8.64 7.32
N ASP A 106 -24.13 -7.65 8.21
CA ASP A 106 -24.99 -7.75 9.41
C ASP A 106 -26.49 -7.53 9.11
N GLY A 107 -26.85 -7.27 7.86
CA GLY A 107 -28.22 -7.00 7.40
C GLY A 107 -28.67 -5.54 7.53
N SER A 108 -27.86 -4.66 8.12
CA SER A 108 -28.18 -3.23 8.19
C SER A 108 -28.12 -2.56 6.81
N PRO A 109 -28.98 -1.57 6.52
CA PRO A 109 -29.00 -0.93 5.21
C PRO A 109 -27.79 0.01 5.00
N VAL A 110 -27.28 0.06 3.78
CA VAL A 110 -26.33 1.10 3.36
C VAL A 110 -27.12 2.35 2.97
N THR A 111 -26.88 3.45 3.66
CA THR A 111 -27.59 4.72 3.48
C THR A 111 -26.62 5.88 3.24
N ALA A 112 -27.13 7.07 2.95
CA ALA A 112 -26.35 8.30 2.86
C ALA A 112 -25.52 8.55 4.13
N HIS A 113 -26.07 8.23 5.31
CA HIS A 113 -25.37 8.31 6.59
C HIS A 113 -24.16 7.37 6.67
N SER A 114 -24.26 6.17 6.08
CA SER A 114 -23.14 5.21 6.05
C SER A 114 -21.88 5.79 5.38
N PHE A 115 -22.06 6.66 4.38
CA PHE A 115 -20.96 7.38 3.72
C PHE A 115 -20.56 8.64 4.48
N VAL A 116 -21.52 9.53 4.76
CA VAL A 116 -21.25 10.83 5.39
C VAL A 116 -20.60 10.67 6.76
N ASP A 117 -21.02 9.70 7.56
CA ASP A 117 -20.44 9.46 8.88
C ASP A 117 -19.03 8.87 8.77
N ALA A 118 -18.79 7.95 7.82
CA ALA A 118 -17.48 7.37 7.56
C ALA A 118 -16.47 8.41 7.07
N TRP A 119 -16.89 9.31 6.18
CA TRP A 119 -16.04 10.36 5.63
C TRP A 119 -15.72 11.42 6.69
N ASN A 120 -16.69 11.81 7.51
CA ASN A 120 -16.44 12.69 8.66
C ASN A 120 -15.52 12.02 9.69
N PHE A 121 -15.68 10.72 9.94
CA PHE A 121 -14.77 9.97 10.80
C PHE A 121 -13.34 9.97 10.27
N GLY A 122 -13.18 9.75 8.95
CA GLY A 122 -11.90 9.82 8.26
C GLY A 122 -11.24 11.20 8.28
N ALA A 123 -12.05 12.27 8.15
CA ALA A 123 -11.55 13.65 8.09
C ALA A 123 -11.21 14.24 9.46
N LEU A 124 -11.86 13.78 10.54
CA LEU A 124 -11.70 14.34 11.87
C LEU A 124 -10.34 13.96 12.49
N SER A 125 -9.50 14.97 12.75
CA SER A 125 -8.13 14.82 13.26
C SER A 125 -8.00 14.03 14.56
N THR A 126 -9.01 14.07 15.45
CA THR A 126 -8.98 13.28 16.71
C THR A 126 -9.02 11.78 16.49
N ASN A 127 -9.46 11.33 15.31
CA ASN A 127 -9.54 9.90 14.98
C ASN A 127 -8.23 9.37 14.38
N ALA A 128 -7.26 10.24 14.06
CA ALA A 128 -5.92 9.87 13.57
C ALA A 128 -5.94 8.90 12.37
N GLN A 129 -6.88 9.09 11.45
CA GLN A 129 -7.04 8.23 10.27
C GLN A 129 -5.97 8.53 9.22
N LEU A 130 -5.27 7.51 8.74
CA LEU A 130 -4.14 7.67 7.81
C LEU A 130 -4.56 8.20 6.44
N GLN A 131 -5.82 7.98 6.05
CA GLN A 131 -6.38 8.46 4.78
C GLN A 131 -7.04 9.84 4.86
N GLN A 132 -6.83 10.59 5.95
CA GLN A 132 -7.47 11.89 6.18
C GLN A 132 -7.33 12.88 5.00
N SER A 133 -6.18 12.90 4.33
CA SER A 133 -5.89 13.85 3.23
C SER A 133 -6.79 13.68 2.01
N PHE A 134 -7.40 12.51 1.78
CA PHE A 134 -8.33 12.29 0.66
C PHE A 134 -9.59 13.18 0.76
N PHE A 135 -9.97 13.59 1.97
CA PHE A 135 -11.12 14.47 2.23
C PHE A 135 -10.77 15.96 2.14
N SER A 136 -9.50 16.31 1.95
CA SER A 136 -9.02 17.70 1.96
C SER A 136 -9.71 18.66 1.00
N PRO A 137 -10.25 18.24 -0.17
CA PRO A 137 -10.98 19.14 -1.05
C PRO A 137 -12.37 19.55 -0.52
N ILE A 138 -12.95 18.85 0.46
CA ILE A 138 -14.33 19.07 0.92
C ILE A 138 -14.44 20.32 1.80
N ASP A 139 -15.48 21.13 1.59
CA ASP A 139 -15.76 22.32 2.40
C ASP A 139 -15.89 21.94 3.90
N GLY A 140 -15.16 22.67 4.75
CA GLY A 140 -15.12 22.41 6.20
C GLY A 140 -14.07 21.40 6.65
N PHE A 141 -13.30 20.80 5.73
CA PHE A 141 -12.17 19.93 6.08
C PHE A 141 -11.19 20.59 7.06
N GLU A 142 -10.82 21.85 6.83
CA GLU A 142 -9.83 22.57 7.64
C GLU A 142 -10.27 22.74 9.10
N ALA A 143 -11.59 22.77 9.36
CA ALA A 143 -12.15 22.84 10.71
C ALA A 143 -12.04 21.49 11.43
N VAL A 144 -12.30 20.36 10.75
CA VAL A 144 -12.20 19.01 11.35
C VAL A 144 -10.77 18.47 11.39
N ALA A 145 -9.91 18.90 10.46
CA ALA A 145 -8.49 18.57 10.43
C ALA A 145 -7.67 19.42 11.41
N GLY A 146 -8.28 20.43 12.04
CA GLY A 146 -7.63 21.29 13.04
C GLY A 146 -6.64 22.31 12.48
N LEU A 147 -6.69 22.56 11.16
CA LEU A 147 -5.80 23.50 10.47
C LEU A 147 -6.11 24.96 10.82
N THR A 148 -7.36 25.26 11.22
CA THR A 148 -7.79 26.60 11.68
C THR A 148 -7.73 26.78 13.20
N GLY A 149 -7.59 25.69 13.97
CA GLY A 149 -7.66 25.68 15.43
C GLY A 149 -6.33 25.47 16.14
N GLY A 150 -5.20 25.69 15.48
CA GLY A 150 -3.87 25.46 16.05
C GLY A 150 -3.59 23.97 16.32
N GLY A 151 -4.02 23.08 15.42
CA GLY A 151 -3.86 21.63 15.55
C GLY A 151 -5.00 20.93 16.29
N LYS A 152 -6.07 21.65 16.65
CA LYS A 152 -7.28 21.08 17.27
C LYS A 152 -8.50 21.32 16.39
N PRO A 153 -9.40 20.33 16.24
CA PRO A 153 -10.61 20.52 15.46
C PRO A 153 -11.53 21.56 16.09
N THR A 154 -12.08 22.43 15.26
CA THR A 154 -13.11 23.42 15.64
C THR A 154 -14.52 22.98 15.26
N ALA A 155 -14.64 21.89 14.50
CA ALA A 155 -15.87 21.18 14.17
C ALA A 155 -15.63 19.67 14.20
N THR A 156 -16.70 18.88 14.34
CA THR A 156 -16.64 17.40 14.31
C THR A 156 -17.08 16.82 12.96
N THR A 157 -17.69 17.63 12.10
CA THR A 157 -18.13 17.25 10.75
C THR A 157 -17.82 18.36 9.75
N MET A 158 -17.62 17.98 8.49
CA MET A 158 -17.38 18.88 7.36
C MET A 158 -18.69 19.51 6.90
N SER A 159 -18.72 20.84 6.76
CA SER A 159 -19.92 21.59 6.33
C SER A 159 -20.35 21.30 4.90
N GLY A 160 -19.43 20.82 4.07
CA GLY A 160 -19.65 20.44 2.68
C GLY A 160 -20.36 19.10 2.49
N LEU A 161 -20.55 18.31 3.54
CA LEU A 161 -21.31 17.05 3.47
C LEU A 161 -22.69 17.23 4.08
N GLN A 162 -23.73 17.05 3.26
CA GLN A 162 -25.11 17.25 3.70
C GLN A 162 -26.00 16.10 3.24
N VAL A 163 -26.57 15.37 4.19
CA VAL A 163 -27.60 14.35 3.91
C VAL A 163 -28.90 15.07 3.53
N ILE A 164 -29.49 14.69 2.41
CA ILE A 164 -30.82 15.15 1.96
C ILE A 164 -31.90 14.17 2.42
N ASN A 165 -31.63 12.87 2.27
CA ASN A 165 -32.47 11.76 2.75
C ASN A 165 -31.63 10.47 2.81
N ASP A 166 -32.24 9.34 3.20
CA ASP A 166 -31.56 8.05 3.37
C ASP A 166 -30.75 7.57 2.15
N ARG A 167 -31.05 8.05 0.94
CA ARG A 167 -30.36 7.64 -0.29
C ARG A 167 -29.73 8.79 -1.04
N GLU A 168 -29.66 9.99 -0.46
CA GLU A 168 -29.15 11.15 -1.15
C GLU A 168 -28.38 12.06 -0.21
N PHE A 169 -27.20 12.48 -0.66
CA PHE A 169 -26.42 13.51 0.00
C PHE A 169 -25.70 14.38 -1.04
N THR A 170 -25.33 15.58 -0.63
CA THR A 170 -24.51 16.49 -1.44
C THR A 170 -23.11 16.58 -0.86
N VAL A 171 -22.17 16.82 -1.77
CA VAL A 171 -20.77 17.14 -1.44
C VAL A 171 -20.45 18.47 -2.10
N ARG A 172 -19.98 19.44 -1.31
CA ARG A 172 -19.44 20.70 -1.80
C ARG A 172 -17.94 20.74 -1.53
N LEU A 173 -17.17 21.01 -2.57
CA LEU A 173 -15.72 21.17 -2.50
C LEU A 173 -15.33 22.65 -2.37
N LYS A 174 -14.13 22.90 -1.87
CA LYS A 174 -13.54 24.25 -1.71
C LYS A 174 -13.20 24.90 -3.06
N ALA A 175 -12.86 24.07 -4.03
CA ALA A 175 -12.46 24.46 -5.38
C ALA A 175 -12.73 23.30 -6.36
N PRO A 176 -12.76 23.55 -7.68
CA PRO A 176 -12.86 22.48 -8.67
C PRO A 176 -11.77 21.43 -8.41
N THR A 177 -12.15 20.15 -8.36
CA THR A 177 -11.21 19.04 -8.13
C THR A 177 -11.44 17.95 -9.17
N ILE A 178 -10.61 17.94 -10.21
CA ILE A 178 -10.83 17.19 -11.45
C ILE A 178 -10.91 15.67 -11.26
N ASP A 179 -10.23 15.12 -10.26
CA ASP A 179 -10.19 13.68 -9.97
C ASP A 179 -11.15 13.28 -8.83
N PHE A 180 -11.99 14.18 -8.31
CA PHE A 180 -12.88 13.86 -7.19
C PHE A 180 -13.85 12.72 -7.54
N THR A 181 -14.46 12.74 -8.72
CA THR A 181 -15.30 11.62 -9.19
C THR A 181 -14.51 10.32 -9.33
N LEU A 182 -13.28 10.41 -9.82
CA LEU A 182 -12.41 9.25 -10.03
C LEU A 182 -12.06 8.58 -8.70
N ARG A 183 -11.76 9.36 -7.64
CA ARG A 183 -11.38 8.82 -6.33
C ARG A 183 -12.54 8.21 -5.52
N LEU A 184 -13.81 8.39 -5.91
CA LEU A 184 -14.97 7.83 -5.19
C LEU A 184 -15.08 6.29 -5.21
N GLY A 185 -14.19 5.60 -5.95
CA GLY A 185 -14.04 4.15 -5.88
C GLY A 185 -12.98 3.68 -4.86
N HIS A 186 -12.17 4.62 -4.34
CA HIS A 186 -11.12 4.35 -3.38
C HIS A 186 -11.65 4.02 -1.99
N SER A 187 -10.89 3.22 -1.25
CA SER A 187 -11.26 2.70 0.08
C SER A 187 -11.49 3.78 1.14
N ALA A 188 -10.84 4.94 1.03
CA ALA A 188 -11.10 6.08 1.91
C ALA A 188 -12.59 6.48 1.92
N PHE A 189 -13.30 6.25 0.81
CA PHE A 189 -14.70 6.67 0.64
C PHE A 189 -15.71 5.54 0.89
N TYR A 190 -15.27 4.37 1.40
CA TYR A 190 -16.17 3.26 1.68
C TYR A 190 -17.16 3.57 2.80
N PRO A 191 -18.40 3.04 2.71
CA PRO A 191 -19.40 3.22 3.74
C PRO A 191 -19.10 2.34 4.94
N LEU A 192 -19.47 2.79 6.14
CA LEU A 192 -19.39 1.99 7.36
C LEU A 192 -20.77 1.76 7.97
N PRO A 193 -21.02 0.60 8.60
CA PRO A 193 -22.24 0.37 9.35
C PRO A 193 -22.22 1.19 10.64
N GLN A 194 -23.40 1.60 11.12
CA GLN A 194 -23.52 2.40 12.35
C GLN A 194 -22.91 1.71 13.59
N ALA A 195 -22.85 0.37 13.58
CA ALA A 195 -22.20 -0.40 14.64
C ALA A 195 -20.69 -0.10 14.77
N ALA A 196 -20.01 0.26 13.67
CA ALA A 196 -18.58 0.55 13.66
C ALA A 196 -18.22 1.71 14.59
N PHE A 197 -19.04 2.77 14.62
CA PHE A 197 -18.75 3.97 15.40
C PHE A 197 -18.97 3.79 16.91
N ARG A 198 -19.55 2.68 17.35
CA ARG A 198 -19.69 2.35 18.78
C ARG A 198 -18.38 1.84 19.37
N ASP A 199 -17.63 1.07 18.58
CA ASP A 199 -16.32 0.54 18.91
C ASP A 199 -15.52 0.29 17.64
N MET A 200 -14.77 1.31 17.20
CA MET A 200 -13.98 1.23 15.98
C MET A 200 -12.81 0.24 16.10
N ASN A 201 -12.32 -0.02 17.31
CA ASN A 201 -11.25 -0.99 17.53
C ASN A 201 -11.76 -2.41 17.32
N ALA A 202 -12.92 -2.74 17.89
CA ALA A 202 -13.57 -4.03 17.65
C ALA A 202 -13.94 -4.21 16.17
N PHE A 203 -14.45 -3.16 15.53
CA PHE A 203 -14.72 -3.15 14.09
C PHE A 203 -13.46 -3.45 13.27
N GLY A 204 -12.33 -2.82 13.60
CA GLY A 204 -11.07 -3.06 12.87
C GLY A 204 -10.52 -4.48 12.99
N GLN A 205 -10.94 -5.27 13.98
CA GLN A 205 -10.59 -6.69 14.11
C GLN A 205 -11.60 -7.61 13.40
N HIS A 206 -12.86 -7.19 13.33
CA HIS A 206 -13.96 -7.93 12.71
C HIS A 206 -14.81 -7.00 11.82
N PRO A 207 -14.26 -6.52 10.69
CA PRO A 207 -14.94 -5.56 9.83
C PRO A 207 -16.22 -6.13 9.24
N ILE A 208 -17.28 -5.34 9.32
CA ILE A 208 -18.58 -5.60 8.69
C ILE A 208 -18.69 -4.71 7.45
N GLY A 209 -18.68 -5.33 6.27
CA GLY A 209 -18.66 -4.63 4.99
C GLY A 209 -19.91 -4.90 4.14
N ASN A 210 -19.92 -4.34 2.94
CA ASN A 210 -20.99 -4.44 1.95
C ASN A 210 -20.47 -4.94 0.58
N GLY A 211 -19.23 -5.42 0.54
CA GLY A 211 -18.51 -5.79 -0.68
C GLY A 211 -18.76 -7.22 -1.16
N PRO A 212 -18.00 -7.67 -2.17
CA PRO A 212 -18.15 -8.97 -2.80
C PRO A 212 -17.80 -10.16 -1.91
N TYR A 213 -16.97 -9.94 -0.89
CA TYR A 213 -16.59 -10.95 0.09
C TYR A 213 -16.86 -10.49 1.52
N THR A 214 -16.82 -11.43 2.45
CA THR A 214 -16.83 -11.21 3.90
C THR A 214 -15.77 -12.09 4.55
N LEU A 215 -15.36 -11.77 5.78
CA LEU A 215 -14.48 -12.65 6.55
C LEU A 215 -15.16 -14.01 6.73
N ALA A 216 -14.38 -15.09 6.56
CA ALA A 216 -14.92 -16.44 6.65
C ALA A 216 -15.29 -16.80 8.09
N ASP A 217 -16.57 -17.11 8.33
CA ASP A 217 -16.97 -17.81 9.55
C ASP A 217 -16.69 -19.32 9.36
N GLY A 218 -15.88 -19.91 10.24
CA GLY A 218 -15.47 -21.32 10.09
C GLY A 218 -15.13 -22.02 11.41
N PRO A 219 -15.26 -23.36 11.47
CA PRO A 219 -14.89 -24.15 12.64
C PRO A 219 -13.37 -24.26 12.85
N ASP A 220 -12.56 -23.88 11.85
CA ASP A 220 -11.11 -24.08 11.78
C ASP A 220 -10.29 -22.90 12.35
N GLY A 221 -10.90 -22.10 13.23
CA GLY A 221 -10.27 -20.92 13.86
C GLY A 221 -10.77 -19.59 13.30
N PRO A 222 -10.18 -18.46 13.74
CA PRO A 222 -10.59 -17.13 13.27
C PRO A 222 -10.27 -16.93 11.78
N ALA A 223 -11.11 -16.17 11.07
CA ALA A 223 -10.91 -15.81 9.67
C ALA A 223 -9.55 -15.11 9.44
N TRP A 224 -9.18 -14.24 10.37
CA TRP A 224 -7.89 -13.58 10.43
C TRP A 224 -7.04 -14.24 11.51
N GLU A 225 -6.06 -15.02 11.08
CA GLU A 225 -5.04 -15.60 11.94
C GLU A 225 -3.79 -14.73 11.79
N HIS A 226 -3.58 -13.81 12.75
CA HIS A 226 -2.53 -12.79 12.66
C HIS A 226 -1.16 -13.37 12.32
N ASN A 227 -0.48 -12.74 11.34
CA ASN A 227 0.80 -13.15 10.78
C ASN A 227 0.81 -14.51 10.05
N VAL A 228 -0.36 -15.13 9.83
CA VAL A 228 -0.49 -16.42 9.13
C VAL A 228 -1.33 -16.25 7.86
N ARG A 229 -2.58 -15.81 7.97
CA ARG A 229 -3.51 -15.73 6.82
C ARG A 229 -4.78 -14.94 7.12
N ILE A 230 -5.49 -14.57 6.04
CA ILE A 230 -6.90 -14.14 6.06
C ILE A 230 -7.73 -14.97 5.08
N ASP A 231 -8.81 -15.59 5.57
CA ASP A 231 -9.78 -16.33 4.77
C ASP A 231 -11.06 -15.50 4.54
N LEU A 232 -11.49 -15.43 3.28
CA LEU A 232 -12.67 -14.72 2.82
C LEU A 232 -13.66 -15.66 2.12
N ARG A 233 -14.96 -15.39 2.27
CA ARG A 233 -16.04 -16.09 1.55
C ARG A 233 -16.91 -15.11 0.77
N PRO A 234 -17.51 -15.51 -0.37
CA PRO A 234 -18.41 -14.65 -1.12
C PRO A 234 -19.56 -14.14 -0.25
N ASN A 235 -19.85 -12.85 -0.33
CA ASN A 235 -21.02 -12.25 0.31
C ASN A 235 -22.26 -12.56 -0.55
N PRO A 236 -23.21 -13.40 -0.08
CA PRO A 236 -24.37 -13.77 -0.87
C PRO A 236 -25.32 -12.61 -1.17
N ASN A 237 -25.26 -11.52 -0.38
CA ASN A 237 -26.08 -10.32 -0.55
C ASN A 237 -25.49 -9.34 -1.57
N TYR A 238 -24.27 -9.58 -2.06
CA TYR A 238 -23.62 -8.70 -3.03
C TYR A 238 -24.09 -9.01 -4.46
N HIS A 239 -24.59 -7.97 -5.13
CA HIS A 239 -25.06 -8.03 -6.53
C HIS A 239 -24.46 -6.90 -7.38
N GLY A 240 -23.31 -6.36 -6.95
CA GLY A 240 -22.59 -5.29 -7.65
C GLY A 240 -21.73 -5.78 -8.82
N ASN A 241 -20.86 -4.89 -9.29
CA ASN A 241 -20.07 -5.07 -10.51
C ASN A 241 -18.99 -6.16 -10.41
N ARG A 242 -18.50 -6.46 -9.20
CA ARG A 242 -17.37 -7.38 -8.95
C ARG A 242 -17.84 -8.70 -8.34
N LYS A 243 -18.82 -9.35 -8.95
CA LYS A 243 -19.35 -10.62 -8.43
C LYS A 243 -18.26 -11.70 -8.42
N PRO A 244 -17.99 -12.40 -7.30
CA PRO A 244 -17.01 -13.48 -7.26
C PRO A 244 -17.32 -14.63 -8.22
N HIS A 245 -16.29 -15.13 -8.91
CA HIS A 245 -16.30 -16.33 -9.76
C HIS A 245 -15.59 -17.53 -9.13
N ASN A 246 -15.24 -17.43 -7.84
CA ASN A 246 -14.68 -18.48 -7.02
C ASN A 246 -15.44 -18.61 -5.69
N LYS A 247 -15.13 -19.64 -4.91
CA LYS A 247 -15.80 -19.95 -3.63
C LYS A 247 -15.16 -19.24 -2.42
N GLY A 248 -14.24 -18.31 -2.66
CA GLY A 248 -13.53 -17.57 -1.62
C GLY A 248 -12.03 -17.46 -1.90
N LEU A 249 -11.39 -16.61 -1.11
CA LEU A 249 -9.97 -16.28 -1.19
C LEU A 249 -9.29 -16.64 0.13
N ARG A 250 -8.07 -17.18 0.06
CA ARG A 250 -7.13 -17.23 1.18
C ARG A 250 -5.94 -16.36 0.84
N PHE A 251 -5.70 -15.33 1.64
CA PHE A 251 -4.46 -14.56 1.59
C PHE A 251 -3.46 -15.19 2.56
N GLU A 252 -2.47 -15.90 2.02
CA GLU A 252 -1.42 -16.54 2.81
C GLU A 252 -0.28 -15.55 3.06
N PHE A 253 0.14 -15.41 4.32
CA PHE A 253 1.13 -14.40 4.74
C PHE A 253 2.52 -15.00 4.74
N TYR A 254 3.19 -14.92 3.59
CA TYR A 254 4.55 -15.40 3.44
C TYR A 254 5.55 -14.44 4.09
N SER A 255 6.49 -14.99 4.86
CA SER A 255 7.66 -14.26 5.36
C SER A 255 8.83 -14.24 4.36
N ASN A 256 8.72 -15.00 3.26
CA ASN A 256 9.75 -15.14 2.24
C ASN A 256 9.12 -15.49 0.88
N LEU A 257 9.48 -14.73 -0.18
CA LEU A 257 8.95 -14.92 -1.53
C LEU A 257 9.52 -16.15 -2.27
N ASP A 258 10.71 -16.64 -1.92
CA ASP A 258 11.23 -17.91 -2.45
C ASP A 258 10.36 -19.09 -1.98
N THR A 259 9.89 -19.05 -0.72
CA THR A 259 8.91 -20.03 -0.21
C THR A 259 7.60 -19.94 -0.98
N ALA A 260 7.07 -18.72 -1.18
CA ALA A 260 5.85 -18.52 -1.96
C ALA A 260 6.00 -19.02 -3.40
N TYR A 261 7.16 -18.81 -4.02
CA TYR A 261 7.46 -19.30 -5.35
C TYR A 261 7.56 -20.83 -5.40
N ALA A 262 8.19 -21.46 -4.41
CA ALA A 262 8.21 -22.92 -4.31
C ALA A 262 6.79 -23.51 -4.12
N ASP A 263 5.93 -22.85 -3.33
CA ASP A 263 4.54 -23.24 -3.15
C ASP A 263 3.69 -23.03 -4.41
N LEU A 264 4.00 -22.01 -5.22
CA LEU A 264 3.40 -21.85 -6.54
C LEU A 264 3.76 -23.04 -7.46
N LEU A 265 5.03 -23.43 -7.48
CA LEU A 265 5.49 -24.55 -8.32
C LEU A 265 4.94 -25.91 -7.88
N SER A 266 4.69 -26.09 -6.59
CA SER A 266 4.09 -27.31 -6.03
C SER A 266 2.57 -27.35 -6.13
N GLY A 267 1.93 -26.22 -6.43
CA GLY A 267 0.47 -26.06 -6.47
C GLY A 267 -0.18 -25.83 -5.09
N ASN A 268 0.62 -25.50 -4.07
CA ASN A 268 0.13 -25.08 -2.75
C ASN A 268 -0.30 -23.60 -2.72
N LEU A 269 0.19 -22.79 -3.65
CA LEU A 269 -0.22 -21.40 -3.89
C LEU A 269 -0.82 -21.30 -5.30
N ASP A 270 -2.00 -20.67 -5.42
CA ASP A 270 -2.64 -20.54 -6.74
C ASP A 270 -2.18 -19.30 -7.51
N VAL A 271 -1.95 -18.17 -6.86
CA VAL A 271 -1.49 -16.94 -7.53
C VAL A 271 -0.43 -16.25 -6.69
N LEU A 272 0.68 -15.90 -7.34
CA LEU A 272 1.77 -15.11 -6.78
C LEU A 272 1.91 -13.82 -7.58
N ASP A 273 1.54 -12.69 -6.97
CA ASP A 273 1.59 -11.35 -7.59
C ASP A 273 3.01 -10.79 -7.73
N THR A 274 3.99 -11.39 -7.06
CA THR A 274 5.38 -10.93 -7.00
C THR A 274 6.35 -12.11 -7.09
N ILE A 275 6.94 -12.32 -8.27
CA ILE A 275 8.04 -13.29 -8.44
C ILE A 275 9.31 -12.78 -7.72
N PRO A 276 9.98 -13.61 -6.89
CA PRO A 276 11.22 -13.21 -6.22
C PRO A 276 12.36 -12.94 -7.21
N SER A 277 13.31 -12.08 -6.80
CA SER A 277 14.50 -11.71 -7.59
C SER A 277 15.28 -12.95 -8.06
N SER A 278 15.40 -13.96 -7.20
CA SER A 278 16.02 -15.27 -7.48
C SER A 278 15.42 -16.02 -8.68
N ALA A 279 14.14 -15.82 -8.96
CA ALA A 279 13.37 -16.54 -9.98
C ALA A 279 13.14 -15.75 -11.28
N LEU A 280 13.50 -14.47 -11.33
CA LEU A 280 13.25 -13.59 -12.48
C LEU A 280 13.91 -14.05 -13.79
N THR A 281 14.95 -14.89 -13.71
CA THR A 281 15.64 -15.46 -14.88
C THR A 281 15.09 -16.82 -15.31
N VAL A 282 14.25 -17.46 -14.49
CA VAL A 282 13.77 -18.84 -14.70
C VAL A 282 12.25 -18.96 -14.73
N PHE A 283 11.49 -17.97 -14.28
CA PHE A 283 10.04 -18.08 -14.12
C PHE A 283 9.31 -18.46 -15.42
N GLN A 284 9.78 -17.98 -16.58
CA GLN A 284 9.18 -18.32 -17.87
C GLN A 284 9.35 -19.81 -18.21
N ARG A 285 10.48 -20.41 -17.82
CA ARG A 285 10.72 -21.85 -17.98
C ARG A 285 9.85 -22.64 -17.02
N ASP A 286 9.79 -22.20 -15.76
CA ASP A 286 9.17 -22.96 -14.68
C ASP A 286 7.63 -22.89 -14.71
N LEU A 287 7.07 -21.73 -15.08
CA LEU A 287 5.62 -21.49 -15.15
C LEU A 287 5.05 -21.63 -16.57
N GLY A 288 5.90 -21.62 -17.59
CA GLY A 288 5.47 -21.70 -18.99
C GLY A 288 4.45 -20.60 -19.34
N GLY A 289 3.26 -21.01 -19.80
CA GLY A 289 2.16 -20.11 -20.13
C GLY A 289 1.39 -19.54 -18.93
N ASN A 290 1.70 -19.98 -17.71
CA ASN A 290 1.00 -19.56 -16.49
C ASN A 290 1.72 -18.39 -15.78
N ALA A 291 2.21 -17.45 -16.57
CA ALA A 291 2.78 -16.21 -16.07
C ALA A 291 2.45 -15.06 -17.03
N ALA A 292 2.31 -13.86 -16.49
CA ALA A 292 2.12 -12.65 -17.26
C ALA A 292 3.01 -11.53 -16.73
N SER A 293 3.41 -10.63 -17.63
CA SER A 293 4.17 -9.46 -17.26
C SER A 293 3.73 -8.22 -18.02
N GLY A 294 3.74 -7.06 -17.37
CA GLY A 294 3.40 -5.79 -18.01
C GLY A 294 3.67 -4.59 -17.10
N PRO A 295 3.81 -3.38 -17.67
CA PRO A 295 3.92 -2.16 -16.87
C PRO A 295 2.70 -1.97 -15.98
N VAL A 296 2.94 -1.56 -14.74
CA VAL A 296 1.88 -1.28 -13.76
C VAL A 296 2.18 0.02 -13.04
N ALA A 297 1.13 0.64 -12.50
CA ALA A 297 1.23 1.90 -11.77
C ALA A 297 1.75 1.65 -10.36
N VAL A 298 3.03 1.29 -10.26
CA VAL A 298 3.75 1.11 -9.02
C VAL A 298 5.14 1.73 -9.15
N SER A 299 5.57 2.47 -8.14
CA SER A 299 6.89 3.09 -8.07
C SER A 299 7.63 2.73 -6.79
N GLN A 300 8.96 2.79 -6.85
CA GLN A 300 9.85 2.63 -5.70
C GLN A 300 10.63 3.92 -5.45
N SER A 301 10.85 4.25 -4.19
CA SER A 301 11.69 5.38 -3.77
C SER A 301 12.66 5.00 -2.65
N LEU A 302 13.72 5.79 -2.52
CA LEU A 302 14.56 5.87 -1.33
C LEU A 302 14.19 7.14 -0.57
N ASP A 303 13.72 6.97 0.65
CA ASP A 303 13.18 8.02 1.49
C ASP A 303 14.15 8.32 2.62
N THR A 304 14.44 9.61 2.82
CA THR A 304 15.31 10.06 3.91
C THR A 304 14.61 11.17 4.67
N PRO A 305 14.07 10.91 5.86
CA PRO A 305 13.35 11.91 6.62
C PRO A 305 14.18 13.18 6.83
N LEU A 306 13.56 14.34 6.61
CA LEU A 306 14.22 15.64 6.73
C LEU A 306 14.67 15.95 8.17
N ARG A 307 14.10 15.24 9.15
CA ARG A 307 14.50 15.32 10.57
C ARG A 307 15.81 14.59 10.88
N LEU A 308 16.31 13.73 10.00
CA LEU A 308 17.56 13.02 10.25
C LEU A 308 18.75 13.99 10.24
N PRO A 309 19.80 13.71 11.02
CA PRO A 309 21.03 14.50 10.99
C PRO A 309 21.52 14.70 9.55
N HIS A 310 21.89 15.94 9.22
CA HIS A 310 22.41 16.34 7.90
C HIS A 310 21.40 16.30 6.73
N PHE A 311 20.12 15.95 6.95
CA PHE A 311 19.11 15.81 5.87
C PHE A 311 17.99 16.85 5.87
N GLY A 312 18.07 17.86 6.74
CA GLY A 312 17.17 19.01 6.75
C GLY A 312 17.67 20.21 5.94
N GLY A 313 16.76 21.12 5.57
CA GLY A 313 17.09 22.37 4.88
C GLY A 313 17.83 22.19 3.55
N GLU A 314 18.61 23.21 3.17
CA GLU A 314 19.37 23.19 1.91
C GLU A 314 20.50 22.14 1.92
N GLU A 315 21.12 21.90 3.08
CA GLU A 315 22.08 20.80 3.24
C GLU A 315 21.45 19.47 2.82
N GLY A 316 20.28 19.17 3.37
CA GLY A 316 19.54 17.96 3.07
C GLY A 316 19.10 17.86 1.63
N ARG A 317 18.63 18.97 1.03
CA ARG A 317 18.25 19.02 -0.39
C ARG A 317 19.43 18.63 -1.28
N LEU A 318 20.59 19.24 -1.08
CA LEU A 318 21.84 18.91 -1.79
C LEU A 318 22.22 17.45 -1.59
N ARG A 319 22.10 16.91 -0.38
CA ARG A 319 22.37 15.48 -0.11
C ARG A 319 21.41 14.55 -0.81
N ARG A 320 20.10 14.82 -0.82
CA ARG A 320 19.12 13.99 -1.54
C ARG A 320 19.36 14.02 -3.06
N SER A 321 19.67 15.19 -3.63
CA SER A 321 20.10 15.29 -5.03
C SER A 321 21.40 14.53 -5.31
N ALA A 322 22.36 14.55 -4.38
CA ALA A 322 23.60 13.78 -4.49
C ALA A 322 23.34 12.26 -4.45
N LEU A 323 22.46 11.80 -3.57
CA LEU A 323 22.03 10.40 -3.50
C LEU A 323 21.38 9.97 -4.82
N SER A 324 20.48 10.79 -5.38
CA SER A 324 19.86 10.51 -6.68
C SER A 324 20.90 10.32 -7.79
N ALA A 325 21.88 11.23 -7.88
CA ALA A 325 22.96 11.17 -8.86
C ALA A 325 23.97 10.03 -8.59
N ALA A 326 23.99 9.47 -7.37
CA ALA A 326 24.86 8.37 -6.98
C ALA A 326 24.28 6.98 -7.26
N ILE A 327 23.05 6.88 -7.79
CA ILE A 327 22.35 5.60 -8.02
C ILE A 327 22.22 5.33 -9.52
N ASN A 328 22.79 4.22 -9.98
CA ASN A 328 22.68 3.79 -11.38
C ASN A 328 21.39 2.98 -11.61
N ARG A 329 20.26 3.69 -11.79
CA ARG A 329 18.94 3.08 -12.00
C ARG A 329 18.90 2.10 -13.19
N PRO A 330 19.38 2.45 -14.41
CA PRO A 330 19.41 1.51 -15.53
C PRO A 330 20.18 0.22 -15.23
N GLN A 331 21.37 0.34 -14.61
CA GLN A 331 22.17 -0.83 -14.28
C GLN A 331 21.48 -1.73 -13.25
N ILE A 332 20.87 -1.16 -12.20
CA ILE A 332 20.15 -1.95 -11.18
C ILE A 332 18.92 -2.61 -11.79
N CYS A 333 18.13 -1.88 -12.59
CA CYS A 333 16.97 -2.44 -13.31
C CYS A 333 17.35 -3.63 -14.19
N GLN A 334 18.50 -3.56 -14.87
CA GLN A 334 18.98 -4.65 -15.70
C GLN A 334 19.54 -5.82 -14.88
N GLN A 335 20.49 -5.56 -13.97
CA GLN A 335 21.29 -6.60 -13.33
C GLN A 335 20.59 -7.28 -12.15
N ILE A 336 19.81 -6.53 -11.38
CA ILE A 336 19.11 -7.07 -10.20
C ILE A 336 17.70 -7.53 -10.57
N PHE A 337 17.00 -6.76 -11.41
CA PHE A 337 15.60 -7.01 -11.73
C PHE A 337 15.36 -7.66 -13.09
N ASN A 338 16.40 -7.99 -13.86
CA ASN A 338 16.23 -8.57 -15.20
C ASN A 338 15.24 -7.78 -16.08
N ASN A 339 15.28 -6.45 -15.99
CA ASN A 339 14.36 -5.49 -16.64
C ASN A 339 12.87 -5.63 -16.26
N THR A 340 12.54 -6.23 -15.12
CA THR A 340 11.18 -6.17 -14.53
C THR A 340 10.94 -4.88 -13.73
N ARG A 341 11.85 -3.92 -13.85
CA ARG A 341 11.72 -2.54 -13.37
C ARG A 341 12.21 -1.60 -14.48
N SER A 342 11.69 -0.39 -14.54
CA SER A 342 12.14 0.65 -15.47
C SER A 342 12.63 1.89 -14.71
N PRO A 343 13.75 2.52 -15.12
CA PRO A 343 14.29 3.69 -14.42
C PRO A 343 13.28 4.83 -14.30
N ALA A 344 13.17 5.40 -13.10
CA ALA A 344 12.28 6.53 -12.86
C ALA A 344 12.73 7.78 -13.65
N ARG A 345 11.76 8.50 -14.20
CA ARG A 345 11.93 9.78 -14.90
C ARG A 345 11.16 10.95 -14.25
N ASP A 346 10.28 10.63 -13.31
CA ASP A 346 9.47 11.53 -12.52
C ASP A 346 9.13 10.90 -11.14
N PHE A 347 8.18 11.48 -10.39
CA PHE A 347 7.75 11.01 -9.07
C PHE A 347 6.46 10.17 -9.10
N THR A 348 5.98 9.77 -10.29
CA THR A 348 4.70 9.05 -10.46
C THR A 348 4.94 7.59 -10.92
N ALA A 349 4.33 7.14 -12.02
CA ALA A 349 4.57 5.86 -12.66
C ALA A 349 4.40 5.95 -14.19
N SER A 350 5.24 5.23 -14.95
CA SER A 350 5.27 5.32 -16.42
C SER A 350 4.00 4.84 -17.14
N SER A 351 3.13 4.09 -16.45
CA SER A 351 1.88 3.58 -17.02
C SER A 351 0.69 4.53 -16.81
N LEU A 352 0.87 5.64 -16.10
CA LEU A 352 -0.22 6.58 -15.81
C LEU A 352 -0.53 7.47 -17.03
N PRO A 353 -1.81 7.89 -17.18
CA PRO A 353 -2.17 8.95 -18.10
C PRO A 353 -1.34 10.21 -17.86
N GLY A 354 -0.90 10.88 -18.93
CA GLY A 354 -0.18 12.15 -18.84
C GLY A 354 1.31 12.06 -18.51
N PHE A 355 1.84 10.86 -18.22
CA PHE A 355 3.25 10.65 -17.93
C PHE A 355 4.15 11.22 -19.05
N ASP A 356 5.15 12.00 -18.66
CA ASP A 356 6.18 12.55 -19.54
C ASP A 356 7.59 12.20 -19.01
N PRO A 357 8.36 11.36 -19.72
CA PRO A 357 9.71 11.00 -19.28
C PRO A 357 10.75 12.13 -19.46
N ASN A 358 10.37 13.26 -20.07
CA ASN A 358 11.24 14.36 -20.46
C ASN A 358 10.88 15.70 -19.78
N ILE A 359 10.28 15.64 -18.59
CA ILE A 359 10.05 16.85 -17.76
C ILE A 359 11.38 17.60 -17.57
N VAL A 360 11.34 18.92 -17.70
CA VAL A 360 12.51 19.79 -17.45
C VAL A 360 13.03 19.55 -16.02
N GLY A 361 14.30 19.20 -15.88
CA GLY A 361 14.92 18.84 -14.60
C GLY A 361 14.97 17.33 -14.33
N SER A 362 14.42 16.48 -15.20
CA SER A 362 14.48 15.00 -15.07
C SER A 362 15.91 14.44 -15.10
N ASP A 363 16.88 15.22 -15.58
CA ASP A 363 18.32 14.90 -15.48
C ASP A 363 18.82 14.83 -14.02
N ALA A 364 18.07 15.36 -13.05
CA ALA A 364 18.32 15.16 -11.63
C ALA A 364 18.19 13.68 -11.18
N LEU A 365 17.59 12.82 -12.01
CA LEU A 365 17.45 11.38 -11.80
C LEU A 365 18.50 10.55 -12.56
N ASP A 366 19.36 11.20 -13.36
CA ASP A 366 20.42 10.52 -14.08
C ASP A 366 21.59 10.18 -13.16
N PHE A 367 22.20 9.02 -13.40
CA PHE A 367 23.43 8.63 -12.71
C PHE A 367 24.59 9.51 -13.16
N ASN A 368 25.14 10.28 -12.23
CA ASN A 368 26.28 11.16 -12.46
C ASN A 368 27.15 11.24 -11.20
N PRO A 369 28.17 10.35 -11.07
CA PRO A 369 29.04 10.30 -9.90
C PRO A 369 29.79 11.61 -9.61
N GLU A 370 30.13 12.37 -10.65
CA GLU A 370 30.82 13.65 -10.49
C GLU A 370 29.89 14.71 -9.89
N ARG A 371 28.68 14.85 -10.44
CA ARG A 371 27.63 15.72 -9.87
C ARG A 371 27.28 15.31 -8.44
N ALA A 372 27.18 14.00 -8.17
CA ALA A 372 26.91 13.48 -6.84
C ALA A 372 27.97 13.95 -5.81
N ARG A 373 29.26 13.77 -6.13
CA ARG A 373 30.36 14.24 -5.26
C ARG A 373 30.39 15.76 -5.12
N GLN A 374 30.09 16.51 -6.18
CA GLN A 374 30.01 17.97 -6.14
C GLN A 374 28.92 18.45 -5.18
N LEU A 375 27.70 17.92 -5.32
CA LEU A 375 26.56 18.24 -4.46
C LEU A 375 26.82 17.86 -3.00
N TRP A 376 27.42 16.69 -2.76
CA TRP A 376 27.80 16.27 -1.41
C TRP A 376 28.88 17.17 -0.80
N THR A 377 29.82 17.66 -1.60
CA THR A 377 30.84 18.62 -1.17
C THR A 377 30.22 19.96 -0.82
N GLN A 378 29.24 20.43 -1.61
CA GLN A 378 28.48 21.66 -1.30
C GLN A 378 27.70 21.52 0.01
N ALA A 379 27.05 20.38 0.25
CA ALA A 379 26.39 20.09 1.52
C ALA A 379 27.39 20.09 2.69
N ASN A 380 28.57 19.48 2.50
CA ASN A 380 29.63 19.48 3.51
C ASN A 380 30.21 20.88 3.80
N ALA A 381 30.10 21.83 2.88
CA ALA A 381 30.48 23.22 3.13
C ALA A 381 29.48 23.94 4.06
N ILE A 382 28.23 23.48 4.14
CA ILE A 382 27.23 23.94 5.11
C ILE A 382 27.48 23.26 6.46
N SER A 383 27.55 21.92 6.46
CA SER A 383 27.83 21.12 7.64
C SER A 383 28.53 19.81 7.22
N PRO A 384 29.76 19.52 7.66
CA PRO A 384 30.47 18.31 7.27
C PRO A 384 29.72 17.04 7.67
N TRP A 385 29.53 16.13 6.71
CA TRP A 385 28.91 14.82 6.97
C TRP A 385 29.66 14.04 8.04
N SER A 386 28.89 13.41 8.92
CA SER A 386 29.40 12.40 9.86
C SER A 386 28.38 11.29 10.07
N GLY A 387 28.84 10.13 10.53
CA GLY A 387 27.99 8.98 10.82
C GLY A 387 27.75 8.05 9.64
N ARG A 388 26.67 7.27 9.76
CA ARG A 388 26.31 6.18 8.85
C ARG A 388 24.99 6.49 8.14
N TYR A 389 24.94 6.19 6.85
CA TYR A 389 23.72 6.22 6.06
C TYR A 389 23.14 4.81 5.91
N ALA A 390 22.25 4.44 6.82
CA ALA A 390 21.56 3.15 6.77
C ALA A 390 20.25 3.25 5.97
N ILE A 391 19.95 2.23 5.17
CA ILE A 391 18.72 2.12 4.39
C ILE A 391 17.89 0.95 4.92
N ALA A 392 16.84 1.26 5.68
CA ALA A 392 15.94 0.25 6.22
C ALA A 392 14.95 -0.28 5.19
N TYR A 393 14.62 -1.56 5.28
CA TYR A 393 13.66 -2.22 4.38
C TYR A 393 13.01 -3.42 5.06
N ASN A 394 11.81 -3.78 4.62
CA ASN A 394 11.16 -5.03 5.00
C ASN A 394 11.68 -6.21 4.15
N ALA A 395 12.12 -7.29 4.79
CA ALA A 395 12.78 -8.43 4.15
C ALA A 395 11.79 -9.43 3.51
N ASP A 396 10.54 -9.43 3.96
CA ASP A 396 9.44 -10.29 3.50
C ASP A 396 8.99 -10.04 2.04
N SER A 397 9.52 -9.00 1.37
CA SER A 397 9.10 -8.58 0.01
C SER A 397 10.24 -8.50 -1.01
N GLY A 398 11.35 -9.21 -0.78
CA GLY A 398 12.43 -9.34 -1.79
C GLY A 398 13.18 -8.04 -2.09
N HIS A 399 13.49 -7.25 -1.06
CA HIS A 399 14.14 -5.94 -1.22
C HIS A 399 15.66 -5.95 -0.98
N GLN A 400 16.20 -7.03 -0.43
CA GLN A 400 17.59 -7.08 0.02
C GLN A 400 18.58 -6.78 -1.12
N GLU A 401 18.46 -7.45 -2.27
CA GLU A 401 19.46 -7.35 -3.33
C GLU A 401 19.59 -5.92 -3.88
N TRP A 402 18.46 -5.22 -4.07
CA TRP A 402 18.50 -3.87 -4.60
C TRP A 402 18.94 -2.84 -3.55
N VAL A 403 18.56 -3.03 -2.27
CA VAL A 403 19.03 -2.14 -1.19
C VAL A 403 20.53 -2.25 -1.02
N ASP A 404 21.07 -3.48 -1.05
CA ASP A 404 22.52 -3.71 -0.98
C ASP A 404 23.23 -3.07 -2.19
N ALA A 405 22.68 -3.20 -3.40
CA ALA A 405 23.21 -2.52 -4.59
C ALA A 405 23.19 -0.99 -4.46
N VAL A 406 22.09 -0.39 -3.98
CA VAL A 406 21.97 1.06 -3.76
C VAL A 406 22.95 1.55 -2.68
N ALA A 407 23.01 0.88 -1.53
CA ALA A 407 23.93 1.20 -0.44
C ALA A 407 25.39 1.14 -0.90
N ASN A 408 25.76 0.09 -1.66
CA ASN A 408 27.09 -0.04 -2.25
C ASN A 408 27.38 1.07 -3.28
N SER A 409 26.41 1.45 -4.11
CA SER A 409 26.55 2.54 -5.07
C SER A 409 26.83 3.87 -4.34
N ILE A 410 26.05 4.20 -3.32
CA ILE A 410 26.20 5.39 -2.48
C ILE A 410 27.58 5.39 -1.80
N LYS A 411 27.97 4.28 -1.16
CA LYS A 411 29.25 4.12 -0.50
C LYS A 411 30.42 4.36 -1.44
N ASN A 412 30.40 3.75 -2.62
CA ASN A 412 31.50 3.85 -3.59
C ASN A 412 31.58 5.22 -4.27
N VAL A 413 30.44 5.86 -4.55
CA VAL A 413 30.39 7.16 -5.24
C VAL A 413 30.73 8.32 -4.30
N LEU A 414 30.20 8.31 -3.07
CA LEU A 414 30.31 9.41 -2.11
C LEU A 414 31.38 9.20 -1.03
N GLY A 415 31.89 7.98 -0.87
CA GLY A 415 32.91 7.65 0.13
C GLY A 415 32.41 7.69 1.58
N ILE A 416 31.12 7.43 1.80
CA ILE A 416 30.49 7.40 3.13
C ILE A 416 30.16 5.97 3.58
N ASP A 417 29.98 5.74 4.87
CA ASP A 417 29.48 4.46 5.39
C ASP A 417 27.99 4.30 5.09
N ALA A 418 27.66 3.66 3.96
CA ALA A 418 26.28 3.33 3.58
C ALA A 418 26.03 1.82 3.59
N VAL A 419 24.91 1.40 4.19
CA VAL A 419 24.57 -0.01 4.43
C VAL A 419 23.05 -0.26 4.38
N GLY A 420 22.64 -1.49 4.06
CA GLY A 420 21.26 -1.94 4.27
C GLY A 420 20.98 -2.23 5.75
N ALA A 421 19.72 -2.05 6.17
CA ALA A 421 19.23 -2.30 7.53
C ALA A 421 17.91 -3.11 7.50
N PRO A 422 17.97 -4.45 7.35
CA PRO A 422 16.77 -5.27 7.22
C PRO A 422 15.89 -5.22 8.48
N GLN A 423 14.58 -5.19 8.25
CA GLN A 423 13.54 -5.46 9.23
C GLN A 423 12.71 -6.66 8.75
N PRO A 424 12.22 -7.52 9.65
CA PRO A 424 11.63 -8.79 9.25
C PRO A 424 10.31 -8.63 8.50
N THR A 425 9.43 -7.72 8.92
CA THR A 425 8.07 -7.61 8.38
C THR A 425 7.74 -6.21 7.88
N PHE A 426 6.94 -6.11 6.83
CA PHE A 426 6.38 -4.86 6.33
C PHE A 426 5.53 -4.15 7.39
N ALA A 427 4.75 -4.92 8.16
CA ALA A 427 3.89 -4.39 9.21
C ALA A 427 4.68 -3.57 10.25
N GLY A 428 5.68 -4.18 10.89
CA GLY A 428 6.51 -3.52 11.89
C GLY A 428 7.33 -2.37 11.31
N PHE A 429 7.80 -2.52 10.07
CA PHE A 429 8.50 -1.47 9.34
C PHE A 429 7.63 -0.23 9.11
N ARG A 430 6.38 -0.39 8.62
CA ARG A 430 5.43 0.72 8.46
C ARG A 430 5.06 1.36 9.79
N THR A 431 4.85 0.58 10.85
CA THR A 431 4.59 1.13 12.19
C THR A 431 5.69 2.09 12.65
N GLN A 432 6.97 1.73 12.44
CA GLN A 432 8.10 2.60 12.82
C GLN A 432 8.18 3.88 11.98
N ILE A 433 7.83 3.79 10.69
CA ILE A 433 7.76 4.96 9.81
C ILE A 433 6.64 5.89 10.25
N THR A 434 5.42 5.38 10.38
CA THR A 434 4.23 6.15 10.77
C THR A 434 4.42 6.84 12.12
N ASN A 435 4.97 6.12 13.11
CA ASN A 435 5.22 6.65 14.46
C ASN A 435 6.49 7.51 14.55
N ARG A 436 7.21 7.68 13.44
CA ARG A 436 8.46 8.45 13.35
C ARG A 436 9.58 7.93 14.27
N THR A 437 9.54 6.65 14.65
CA THR A 437 10.55 6.01 15.51
C THR A 437 11.71 5.40 14.72
N ILE A 438 11.54 5.21 13.40
CA ILE A 438 12.63 4.80 12.51
C ILE A 438 13.73 5.88 12.48
N ASP A 439 15.01 5.52 12.62
CA ASP A 439 16.09 6.52 12.74
C ASP A 439 17.12 6.44 11.59
N THR A 440 16.65 5.97 10.43
CA THR A 440 17.47 5.75 9.24
C THR A 440 16.71 6.23 8.00
N ALA A 441 17.39 6.31 6.86
CA ALA A 441 16.70 6.30 5.58
C ALA A 441 15.98 4.95 5.42
N PHE A 442 15.05 4.87 4.50
CA PHE A 442 14.27 3.65 4.29
C PHE A 442 13.73 3.56 2.87
N ARG A 443 13.40 2.35 2.43
CA ARG A 443 12.66 2.17 1.18
C ARG A 443 11.26 2.72 1.31
N ALA A 444 10.74 3.34 0.26
CA ALA A 444 9.32 3.56 0.05
C ALA A 444 8.87 3.19 -1.36
N GLY A 445 7.58 3.38 -1.62
CA GLY A 445 6.94 3.05 -2.88
C GLY A 445 5.44 3.28 -2.81
N TRP A 446 4.83 3.47 -3.96
CA TRP A 446 3.39 3.72 -4.08
C TRP A 446 2.80 2.74 -5.09
N ILE A 447 1.67 2.14 -4.72
CA ILE A 447 0.80 1.39 -5.63
C ILE A 447 -0.38 2.30 -5.88
N GLY A 448 -0.69 2.58 -7.14
CA GLY A 448 -1.77 3.51 -7.46
C GLY A 448 -3.12 3.03 -6.96
N ASP A 449 -3.86 3.93 -6.32
CA ASP A 449 -5.23 3.69 -5.83
C ASP A 449 -6.25 3.87 -6.97
N TYR A 450 -6.00 4.85 -7.85
CA TYR A 450 -6.72 5.11 -9.09
C TYR A 450 -5.78 5.78 -10.11
N PRO A 451 -6.01 5.64 -11.43
CA PRO A 451 -5.02 6.02 -12.45
C PRO A 451 -4.94 7.54 -12.69
N SER A 452 -4.35 8.26 -11.73
CA SER A 452 -4.13 9.71 -11.76
C SER A 452 -2.71 10.04 -11.28
N MET A 453 -1.98 10.91 -11.99
CA MET A 453 -0.69 11.40 -11.51
C MET A 453 -0.82 12.24 -10.24
N ILE A 454 -1.94 12.94 -10.04
CA ILE A 454 -2.23 13.71 -8.80
C ILE A 454 -2.22 12.76 -7.59
N GLU A 455 -2.77 11.55 -7.76
CA GLU A 455 -2.86 10.52 -6.72
C GLU A 455 -1.48 10.02 -6.29
N PHE A 456 -0.49 9.99 -7.18
CA PHE A 456 0.89 9.62 -6.82
C PHE A 456 1.65 10.73 -6.10
N LEU A 457 1.10 11.94 -6.06
CA LEU A 457 1.78 13.14 -5.57
C LEU A 457 1.14 13.72 -4.31
N ALA A 458 -0.18 13.86 -4.27
CA ALA A 458 -0.89 14.48 -3.14
C ALA A 458 -0.71 13.71 -1.82
N PRO A 459 -0.90 12.37 -1.75
CA PRO A 459 -0.77 11.63 -0.50
C PRO A 459 0.67 11.58 0.05
N LEU A 460 1.67 11.75 -0.81
CA LEU A 460 3.09 11.58 -0.47
C LEU A 460 3.81 12.90 -0.19
N TYR A 461 3.51 13.95 -0.95
CA TYR A 461 4.31 15.17 -0.96
C TYR A 461 3.53 16.44 -0.59
N ALA A 462 2.19 16.40 -0.58
CA ALA A 462 1.44 17.55 -0.10
C ALA A 462 1.69 17.78 1.40
N THR A 463 1.73 19.04 1.81
CA THR A 463 1.96 19.38 3.21
C THR A 463 0.87 18.77 4.11
N GLY A 464 1.29 17.97 5.10
CA GLY A 464 0.39 17.34 6.07
C GLY A 464 -0.32 16.09 5.57
N ALA A 465 0.03 15.56 4.39
CA ALA A 465 -0.55 14.29 3.91
C ALA A 465 -0.13 13.10 4.80
N GLY A 466 -1.05 12.13 4.96
CA GLY A 466 -0.88 11.01 5.90
C GLY A 466 0.23 10.02 5.51
N SER A 467 0.55 9.94 4.21
CA SER A 467 1.63 9.10 3.68
C SER A 467 2.90 9.90 3.37
N ASN A 468 3.00 11.15 3.84
CA ASN A 468 4.22 11.93 3.80
C ASN A 468 5.20 11.44 4.89
N ASP A 469 6.01 10.46 4.51
CA ASP A 469 6.88 9.72 5.42
C ASP A 469 8.16 10.50 5.80
N VAL A 470 8.55 11.49 4.99
CA VAL A 470 9.81 12.23 5.15
C VAL A 470 9.64 13.61 5.79
N GLY A 471 8.41 14.09 5.94
CA GLY A 471 8.12 15.42 6.50
C GLY A 471 8.43 16.55 5.52
N TYR A 472 8.23 16.32 4.22
CA TYR A 472 8.39 17.34 3.20
C TYR A 472 7.22 18.35 3.24
N SER A 473 7.50 19.61 2.95
CA SER A 473 6.50 20.67 2.84
C SER A 473 7.02 21.74 1.90
N SER A 474 6.19 22.14 0.93
CA SER A 474 6.52 23.20 -0.03
C SER A 474 5.25 23.90 -0.48
N HIS A 475 5.13 25.18 -0.12
CA HIS A 475 3.98 25.99 -0.51
C HIS A 475 3.86 26.12 -2.04
N GLU A 476 4.98 26.18 -2.76
CA GLU A 476 4.97 26.26 -4.23
C GLU A 476 4.45 24.96 -4.84
N PHE A 477 4.86 23.81 -4.30
CA PHE A 477 4.38 22.51 -4.75
C PHE A 477 2.89 22.33 -4.44
N ASP A 478 2.45 22.64 -3.22
CA ASP A 478 1.04 22.55 -2.83
C ASP A 478 0.15 23.44 -3.72
N ALA A 479 0.61 24.65 -4.04
CA ALA A 479 -0.09 25.55 -4.96
C ALA A 479 -0.10 25.02 -6.41
N GLY A 480 0.99 24.42 -6.88
CA GLY A 480 1.07 23.79 -8.19
C GLY A 480 0.12 22.59 -8.32
N LEU A 481 0.02 21.79 -7.26
CA LEU A 481 -0.89 20.65 -7.20
C LEU A 481 -2.36 21.10 -7.17
N ALA A 482 -2.70 22.10 -6.35
CA ALA A 482 -4.04 22.68 -6.33
C ALA A 482 -4.44 23.30 -7.69
N ALA A 483 -3.49 23.90 -8.41
CA ALA A 483 -3.73 24.40 -9.77
C ALA A 483 -4.02 23.26 -10.76
N ALA A 484 -3.33 22.12 -10.64
CA ALA A 484 -3.59 20.94 -11.44
C ALA A 484 -4.95 20.31 -11.13
N GLU A 485 -5.33 20.22 -9.85
CA GLU A 485 -6.65 19.75 -9.41
C GLU A 485 -7.79 20.64 -9.94
N ALA A 486 -7.57 21.96 -10.02
CA ALA A 486 -8.55 22.92 -10.51
C ALA A 486 -8.66 23.03 -12.03
N ALA A 487 -7.92 22.20 -12.78
CA ALA A 487 -7.97 22.21 -14.24
C ALA A 487 -9.37 21.83 -14.77
N PRO A 488 -9.80 22.38 -15.92
CA PRO A 488 -11.11 22.12 -16.49
C PRO A 488 -11.24 20.72 -17.11
N ASP A 489 -10.12 20.06 -17.44
CA ASP A 489 -10.07 18.71 -17.98
C ASP A 489 -8.79 17.98 -17.58
N LEU A 490 -8.82 16.64 -17.69
CA LEU A 490 -7.71 15.77 -17.27
C LEU A 490 -6.42 16.02 -18.07
N ARG A 491 -6.50 16.36 -19.36
CA ARG A 491 -5.29 16.62 -20.17
C ARG A 491 -4.58 17.86 -19.68
N GLN A 492 -5.33 18.92 -19.36
CA GLN A 492 -4.75 20.12 -18.78
C GLN A 492 -4.23 19.88 -17.36
N ALA A 493 -4.93 19.06 -16.56
CA ALA A 493 -4.44 18.62 -15.25
C ALA A 493 -3.07 17.94 -15.37
N ASP A 494 -2.93 16.97 -16.27
CA ASP A 494 -1.68 16.23 -16.50
C ASP A 494 -0.50 17.15 -16.84
N VAL A 495 -0.72 18.15 -17.70
CA VAL A 495 0.31 19.15 -18.05
C VAL A 495 0.72 19.96 -16.83
N LEU A 496 -0.24 20.40 -16.00
CA LEU A 496 0.03 21.16 -14.79
C LEU A 496 0.72 20.32 -13.71
N VAL A 497 0.37 19.03 -13.59
CA VAL A 497 1.10 18.08 -12.73
C VAL A 497 2.57 18.02 -13.16
N ASN A 498 2.87 17.86 -14.44
CA ASN A 498 4.24 17.83 -14.94
C ASN A 498 5.01 19.13 -14.69
N VAL A 499 4.33 20.27 -14.62
CA VAL A 499 4.93 21.54 -14.17
C VAL A 499 5.24 21.51 -12.68
N ALA A 500 4.30 21.04 -11.83
CA ALA A 500 4.51 20.92 -10.39
C ALA A 500 5.66 19.95 -10.04
N GLN A 501 5.83 18.87 -10.82
CA GLN A 501 6.93 17.92 -10.64
C GLN A 501 8.33 18.55 -10.80
N ARG A 502 8.47 19.70 -11.48
CA ARG A 502 9.75 20.42 -11.57
C ARG A 502 10.23 20.88 -10.19
N ILE A 503 9.30 21.21 -9.29
CA ILE A 503 9.58 21.59 -7.91
C ILE A 503 10.11 20.35 -7.16
N LEU A 504 9.47 19.19 -7.32
CA LEU A 504 9.94 17.94 -6.73
C LEU A 504 11.32 17.51 -7.28
N LEU A 505 11.58 17.69 -8.57
CA LEU A 505 12.88 17.39 -9.18
C LEU A 505 13.99 18.30 -8.64
N HIS A 506 13.66 19.54 -8.26
CA HIS A 506 14.58 20.46 -7.58
C HIS A 506 14.77 20.10 -6.09
N ASP A 507 13.68 19.87 -5.37
CA ASP A 507 13.68 19.68 -3.91
C ASP A 507 14.07 18.25 -3.49
N MET A 508 13.90 17.30 -4.40
CA MET A 508 14.18 15.87 -4.25
C MET A 508 13.65 15.32 -2.91
N PRO A 509 12.36 15.44 -2.58
CA PRO A 509 11.83 15.09 -1.25
C PRO A 509 12.03 13.61 -0.90
N ALA A 510 11.84 12.74 -1.88
CA ALA A 510 12.31 11.38 -1.92
C ALA A 510 13.21 11.20 -3.15
N VAL A 511 13.93 10.09 -3.25
CA VAL A 511 14.72 9.75 -4.44
C VAL A 511 13.95 8.68 -5.23
N PRO A 512 13.25 9.04 -6.33
CA PRO A 512 12.55 8.06 -7.18
C PRO A 512 13.56 7.07 -7.76
N LEU A 513 13.27 5.77 -7.72
CA LEU A 513 14.21 4.74 -8.18
C LEU A 513 13.76 4.14 -9.52
N TRP A 514 12.58 3.53 -9.54
CA TRP A 514 12.06 2.83 -10.73
C TRP A 514 10.56 2.60 -10.65
N TYR A 515 9.95 2.37 -11.80
CA TYR A 515 8.59 1.86 -11.94
C TYR A 515 8.59 0.34 -12.10
N TYR A 516 7.46 -0.29 -11.83
CA TYR A 516 7.34 -1.75 -11.90
C TYR A 516 6.84 -2.21 -13.26
N ILE A 517 7.43 -3.31 -13.71
CA ILE A 517 6.81 -4.23 -14.65
C ILE A 517 6.43 -5.44 -13.79
N ALA A 518 5.13 -5.58 -13.50
CA ALA A 518 4.65 -6.70 -12.70
C ALA A 518 5.01 -8.01 -13.39
N VAL A 519 5.35 -9.02 -12.60
CA VAL A 519 5.43 -10.40 -13.04
C VAL A 519 4.59 -11.21 -12.09
N ILE A 520 3.49 -11.74 -12.60
CA ILE A 520 2.56 -12.59 -11.86
C ILE A 520 2.72 -14.03 -12.35
N GLY A 521 2.61 -14.99 -11.44
CA GLY A 521 2.54 -16.41 -11.74
C GLY A 521 1.29 -17.03 -11.16
N TRP A 522 0.77 -18.08 -11.79
CA TRP A 522 -0.38 -18.81 -11.26
C TRP A 522 -0.27 -20.32 -11.47
N SER A 523 -0.99 -21.07 -10.64
CA SER A 523 -1.04 -22.53 -10.70
C SER A 523 -1.94 -23.00 -11.85
N PRO A 524 -1.74 -24.22 -12.39
CA PRO A 524 -2.63 -24.78 -13.40
C PRO A 524 -4.09 -24.98 -12.96
N GLN A 525 -4.36 -24.92 -11.65
CA GLN A 525 -5.69 -25.09 -11.05
C GLN A 525 -6.57 -23.84 -11.19
N VAL A 526 -5.97 -22.68 -11.47
CA VAL A 526 -6.68 -21.41 -11.64
C VAL A 526 -6.60 -20.88 -13.06
N GLY A 527 -7.72 -20.32 -13.51
CA GLY A 527 -7.87 -19.68 -14.82
C GLY A 527 -8.44 -18.27 -14.71
N ALA A 528 -8.61 -17.62 -15.86
CA ALA A 528 -9.10 -16.25 -15.98
C ALA A 528 -8.25 -15.21 -15.23
N VAL A 529 -6.97 -15.51 -14.98
CA VAL A 529 -6.05 -14.61 -14.28
C VAL A 529 -5.80 -13.38 -15.14
N LYS A 530 -6.16 -12.21 -14.60
CA LYS A 530 -5.84 -10.90 -15.16
C LYS A 530 -5.08 -10.08 -14.13
N VAL A 531 -4.12 -9.31 -14.62
CA VAL A 531 -3.39 -8.32 -13.82
C VAL A 531 -4.07 -6.98 -14.03
N THR A 532 -4.40 -6.30 -12.93
CA THR A 532 -4.95 -4.95 -12.97
C THR A 532 -3.87 -3.93 -13.32
N TRP A 533 -4.29 -2.72 -13.68
CA TRP A 533 -3.41 -1.59 -14.03
C TRP A 533 -2.37 -1.23 -12.94
N ASN A 534 -2.64 -1.55 -11.68
CA ASN A 534 -1.74 -1.34 -10.53
C ASN A 534 -1.00 -2.62 -10.07
N GLY A 535 -1.14 -3.73 -10.82
CA GLY A 535 -0.34 -4.94 -10.62
C GLY A 535 -0.92 -6.00 -9.69
N LEU A 536 -2.14 -5.81 -9.19
CA LEU A 536 -2.83 -6.83 -8.40
C LEU A 536 -3.53 -7.87 -9.30
N PRO A 537 -3.76 -9.09 -8.81
CA PRO A 537 -4.72 -10.00 -9.42
C PRO A 537 -6.14 -9.39 -9.39
N ASP A 538 -6.91 -9.58 -10.46
CA ASP A 538 -8.35 -9.33 -10.47
C ASP A 538 -9.08 -10.46 -9.69
N TYR A 539 -8.98 -10.40 -8.36
CA TYR A 539 -9.34 -11.48 -7.43
C TYR A 539 -10.77 -12.00 -7.59
N GLU A 540 -11.73 -11.12 -7.86
CA GLU A 540 -13.12 -11.50 -8.03
C GLU A 540 -13.36 -12.36 -9.27
N ASN A 541 -12.55 -12.19 -10.33
CA ASN A 541 -12.70 -12.90 -11.60
C ASN A 541 -11.90 -14.19 -11.70
N LEU A 542 -11.05 -14.51 -10.71
CA LEU A 542 -10.32 -15.77 -10.66
C LEU A 542 -11.29 -16.95 -10.62
N VAL A 543 -11.01 -17.99 -11.41
CA VAL A 543 -11.78 -19.24 -11.46
C VAL A 543 -10.88 -20.39 -11.02
N LYS A 544 -11.32 -21.21 -10.06
CA LYS A 544 -10.63 -22.44 -9.64
C LYS A 544 -11.48 -23.65 -9.97
N GLY A 545 -10.87 -24.61 -10.68
CA GLY A 545 -11.51 -25.83 -11.19
C GLY A 545 -11.61 -26.97 -10.19
#